data_AF-A0A6J0LQN5-F1
#
_entry.id   AF-A0A6J0LQN5-F1
#
_cell.length_a   1.000
_cell.length_b   1.000
_cell.length_c   1.000
_cell.angle_alpha   90.00
_cell.angle_beta   90.00
_cell.angle_gamma   90.00
#
_symmetry.space_group_name_H-M   'P 1'
#
loop_
_entity.id
_entity.type
_entity.pdbx_description
1 polymer ?
#
loop_
_entity_poly.entity_id
_entity_poly.type
_entity_poly.pdbx_seq_one_letter_code
_entity_poly.pdbx_strand_id
1 'polypeptide(L)' 'MNQAPNPWHVSCSYARALQNTCLKTWGGRAENVNSAQTTLLARAKANSLAQLGKYTGEGESEEANEGMFVKGYSY' A
#
# COMPACT_ATOMS: atom_id res chain seq x y z
N MET A 1 6.50 -4.21 -10.45
CA MET A 1 7.80 -4.77 -10.02
C MET A 1 7.76 -6.28 -9.82
N ASN A 2 6.79 -6.85 -9.09
CA ASN A 2 6.75 -8.31 -8.82
C ASN A 2 5.78 -9.13 -9.68
N GLN A 3 5.16 -8.56 -10.72
CA GLN A 3 4.28 -9.30 -11.62
C GLN A 3 5.03 -10.21 -12.62
N ALA A 4 6.36 -10.11 -12.66
CA ALA A 4 7.25 -10.99 -13.40
C ALA A 4 8.38 -11.48 -12.46
N PRO A 5 9.03 -12.62 -12.75
CA PRO A 5 10.14 -13.12 -11.95
C PRO A 5 11.28 -12.10 -11.85
N ASN A 6 11.84 -11.97 -10.65
CA ASN A 6 12.99 -11.11 -10.37
C ASN A 6 14.20 -11.96 -9.94
N PRO A 7 15.43 -11.58 -10.33
CA PRO A 7 16.65 -12.28 -9.93
C PRO A 7 17.00 -12.14 -8.43
N TRP A 8 16.31 -11.25 -7.72
CA TRP A 8 16.41 -11.05 -6.27
C TRP A 8 15.03 -10.76 -5.68
N HIS A 9 14.90 -10.95 -4.36
CA HIS A 9 13.67 -10.64 -3.64
C HIS A 9 13.40 -9.14 -3.64
N VAL A 10 12.28 -8.73 -4.23
CA VAL A 10 11.83 -7.34 -4.22
C VAL A 10 10.69 -7.21 -3.22
N SER A 11 10.95 -6.51 -2.13
CA SER A 11 9.99 -6.27 -1.05
C SER A 11 9.98 -4.78 -0.68
N CYS A 12 9.22 -4.42 0.34
CA CYS A 12 9.09 -3.06 0.82
C CYS A 12 9.68 -2.86 2.22
N SER A 13 10.31 -1.70 2.43
CA SER A 13 10.56 -1.13 3.76
C SER A 13 9.91 0.24 3.80
N TYR A 14 8.63 0.28 4.20
CA TYR A 14 7.81 1.47 4.10
C TYR A 14 7.45 2.04 5.47
N ALA A 15 7.77 3.32 5.66
CA ALA A 15 7.25 4.12 6.77
C ALA A 15 5.96 4.81 6.35
N ARG A 16 6.05 5.90 5.58
CA ARG A 16 4.89 6.75 5.23
C ARG A 16 3.78 6.01 4.51
N ALA A 17 4.11 5.17 3.52
CA ALA A 17 3.11 4.43 2.75
C ALA A 17 2.32 3.41 3.60
N LEU A 18 2.92 2.92 4.70
CA LEU A 18 2.26 1.98 5.62
C LEU A 18 1.48 2.72 6.72
N GLN A 19 2.07 3.78 7.28
CA GLN A 19 1.60 4.40 8.52
C GLN A 19 0.69 5.61 8.31
N ASN A 20 0.78 6.32 7.19
CA ASN A 20 0.09 7.61 7.00
C ASN A 20 -1.44 7.51 7.21
N THR A 21 -2.10 6.51 6.61
CA THR A 21 -3.54 6.33 6.77
C THR A 21 -3.89 5.88 8.18
N CYS A 22 -3.10 4.99 8.79
CA CYS A 22 -3.27 4.58 10.19
C CYS A 22 -3.19 5.78 11.16
N LEU A 23 -2.18 6.63 11.02
CA LEU A 23 -1.99 7.82 11.85
C LEU A 23 -3.13 8.83 11.69
N LYS A 24 -3.61 9.04 10.45
CA LYS A 24 -4.79 9.87 10.18
C LYS A 24 -6.06 9.32 10.82
N THR A 25 -6.30 8.01 10.71
CA THR A 25 -7.45 7.34 11.33
C THR A 25 -7.38 7.42 12.86
N TRP A 26 -6.19 7.21 13.44
CA TRP A 26 -6.00 7.27 14.89
C TRP A 26 -6.26 8.68 15.42
N GLY A 27 -5.60 9.69 14.85
CA GLY A 27 -5.72 11.09 15.29
C GLY A 27 -5.33 11.32 16.75
N GLY A 28 -4.51 10.43 17.34
CA GLY A 28 -4.08 10.51 18.75
C GLY A 28 -5.16 10.12 19.77
N ARG A 29 -6.31 9.60 19.32
CA ARG A 29 -7.48 9.32 20.16
C ARG A 29 -7.57 7.84 20.52
N ALA A 30 -7.78 7.54 21.80
CA ALA A 30 -7.77 6.16 22.31
C ALA A 30 -8.93 5.33 21.72
N GLU A 31 -10.09 5.96 21.54
CA GLU A 31 -11.29 5.36 20.94
C GLU A 31 -11.07 4.89 19.50
N ASN A 32 -10.09 5.45 18.78
CA ASN A 32 -9.81 5.13 17.38
C ASN A 32 -8.76 4.04 17.18
N VAL A 33 -8.16 3.50 18.26
CA VAL A 33 -7.05 2.53 18.17
C VAL A 33 -7.42 1.32 17.30
N ASN A 34 -8.59 0.72 17.53
CA ASN A 34 -9.05 -0.44 16.75
C ASN A 34 -9.23 -0.12 15.25
N SER A 35 -9.79 1.06 14.95
CA SER A 35 -9.98 1.51 13.58
C SER A 35 -8.63 1.73 12.88
N ALA A 36 -7.69 2.38 13.56
CA ALA A 36 -6.34 2.63 13.05
C ALA A 36 -5.55 1.34 12.80
N GLN A 37 -5.62 0.38 13.74
CA GLN A 37 -5.01 -0.95 13.58
C GLN A 37 -5.60 -1.70 12.38
N THR A 38 -6.93 -1.60 12.17
CA THR A 38 -7.60 -2.20 11.01
C THR A 38 -7.07 -1.61 9.70
N THR A 39 -6.92 -0.29 9.64
CA THR A 39 -6.32 0.39 8.48
C THR A 39 -4.87 -0.02 8.25
N LEU A 40 -4.06 -0.13 9.31
CA LEU A 40 -2.68 -0.58 9.22
C LEU A 40 -2.58 -2.02 8.66
N LEU A 41 -3.42 -2.92 9.16
CA LEU A 41 -3.46 -4.31 8.71
C LEU A 41 -3.88 -4.41 7.23
N ALA A 42 -4.84 -3.60 6.79
CA ALA A 42 -5.23 -3.53 5.38
C ALA A 42 -4.04 -3.14 4.48
N ARG A 43 -3.26 -2.12 4.88
CA ARG A 43 -2.07 -1.69 4.14
C ARG A 43 -0.96 -2.73 4.16
N ALA A 44 -0.75 -3.41 5.29
CA ALA A 44 0.22 -4.50 5.39
C ALA A 44 -0.16 -5.67 4.46
N LYS A 45 -1.45 -6.04 4.40
CA LYS A 45 -1.96 -7.08 3.49
C LYS A 45 -1.79 -6.68 2.02
N ALA A 46 -2.11 -5.44 1.66
CA ALA A 46 -1.90 -4.91 0.31
C ALA A 46 -0.43 -5.02 -0.11
N ASN A 47 0.50 -4.59 0.74
CA ASN A 47 1.94 -4.70 0.46
C ASN A 47 2.43 -6.15 0.39
N SER A 48 1.91 -7.05 1.23
CA SER A 48 2.22 -8.48 1.16
C SER A 48 1.76 -9.08 -0.18
N LEU A 49 0.55 -8.74 -0.65
CA LEU A 49 0.07 -9.16 -1.96
C LEU A 49 0.91 -8.56 -3.09
N ALA A 50 1.33 -7.30 -2.96
CA ALA A 50 2.15 -6.62 -3.96
C ALA A 50 3.55 -7.24 -4.05
N GLN A 51 4.12 -7.68 -2.92
CA GLN A 51 5.37 -8.44 -2.88
C GLN A 51 5.26 -9.77 -3.63
N LEU A 52 4.10 -10.41 -3.59
CA LEU A 52 3.80 -11.63 -4.34
C LEU A 52 3.38 -11.38 -5.80
N GLY A 53 3.25 -10.13 -6.24
CA GLY A 53 2.73 -9.78 -7.57
C GLY A 53 1.23 -10.02 -7.73
N LYS A 54 0.47 -10.18 -6.63
CA LYS A 54 -0.94 -10.57 -6.61
C LYS A 54 -1.89 -9.44 -6.20
N TYR A 55 -1.37 -8.26 -5.91
CA TYR A 55 -2.21 -7.12 -5.53
C TYR A 55 -2.97 -6.56 -6.73
N THR A 56 -4.27 -6.38 -6.58
CA THR A 56 -5.20 -5.99 -7.65
C THR A 56 -5.72 -4.56 -7.52
N GLY A 57 -5.46 -3.85 -6.42
CA GLY A 57 -6.03 -2.53 -6.15
C GLY A 57 -7.52 -2.53 -5.78
N GLU A 58 -8.14 -3.70 -5.67
CA GLU A 58 -9.57 -3.82 -5.33
C GLU A 58 -9.85 -3.25 -3.93
N GLY A 59 -10.78 -2.30 -3.83
CA GLY A 59 -11.12 -1.61 -2.59
C GLY A 59 -10.26 -0.39 -2.25
N GLU A 60 -9.36 0.03 -3.14
CA GLU A 60 -8.67 1.32 -3.03
C GLU A 60 -9.57 2.49 -3.45
N SER A 61 -9.22 3.71 -3.01
CA SER A 61 -9.94 4.92 -3.44
C SER A 61 -9.71 5.20 -4.92
N GLU A 62 -10.61 5.95 -5.56
CA GLU A 62 -10.46 6.29 -6.98
C GLU A 62 -9.16 7.05 -7.25
N GLU A 63 -8.74 7.93 -6.35
CA GLU A 63 -7.47 8.68 -6.50
C GLU A 63 -6.24 7.77 -6.44
N ALA A 64 -6.32 6.65 -5.71
CA ALA A 64 -5.24 5.67 -5.64
C ALA A 64 -5.17 4.78 -6.90
N ASN A 65 -6.28 4.68 -7.65
CA ASN A 65 -6.36 3.94 -8.91
C ASN A 65 -5.94 4.75 -10.14
N GLU A 66 -5.81 6.09 -10.01
CA GLU A 66 -5.24 6.92 -11.07
C GLU A 66 -3.75 6.63 -11.26
N GLY A 67 -3.44 5.85 -12.30
CA GLY A 67 -2.07 5.53 -12.65
C GLY A 67 -1.31 6.74 -13.20
N MET A 68 -0.12 7.01 -12.68
CA MET A 68 0.79 8.05 -13.21
C MET A 68 1.52 7.60 -14.50
N PHE A 69 0.98 6.62 -15.23
CA PHE A 69 1.64 6.09 -16.42
C PHE A 69 1.59 7.11 -17.56
N VAL A 70 2.77 7.55 -18.00
CA VAL A 70 2.92 8.40 -19.18
C VAL A 70 3.52 7.56 -20.30
N LYS A 71 2.76 7.39 -21.39
CA LYS A 71 3.23 6.64 -22.57
C LYS A 71 4.47 7.31 -23.16
N GLY A 72 5.56 6.55 -23.30
CA GLY A 72 6.83 7.04 -23.86
C GLY A 72 7.76 7.72 -22.85
N TYR A 73 7.45 7.65 -21.55
CA TYR A 73 8.37 8.12 -20.50
C TYR A 73 9.60 7.22 -20.45
N SER A 74 10.77 7.77 -20.79
CA SER A 74 12.06 7.11 -20.55
C SER A 74 12.54 7.48 -19.15
N TYR A 75 12.91 6.47 -18.37
CA TYR A 75 13.63 6.65 -17.11
C TYR A 75 15.05 7.18 -17.36
#